data_AF-A0A3P8M1Z9-F1
#
_entry.id   AF-A0A3P8M1Z9-F1
#
_cell.length_a   1.000
_cell.length_b   1.000
_cell.length_c   1.000
_cell.angle_alpha   90.00
_cell.angle_beta   90.00
_cell.angle_gamma   90.00
#
_symmetry.space_group_name_H-M   'P 1'
#
loop_
_entity.id
_entity.type
_entity.pdbx_description
1 polymer ?
#
loop_
_entity_poly.entity_id
_entity_poly.type
_entity_poly.pdbx_seq_one_letter_code
_entity_poly.pdbx_strand_id
1 'polypeptide(L)'
;MLDHAWKYPHQLSGGQQQRVAIARALMMRPQIMLFDEPTSALDPEKVNEVLQVIESLADEGITMVIVTHEMNFAFKVSDRIVFMEKGRVVCDDTPQAMRDGNHPRVDAFLKDVSLA
;
A
#
# COMPACT_ATOMS: atom_id res chain seq x y z
N MET A 1 11.27 10.91 -14.77
CA MET A 1 11.07 9.50 -15.24
C MET A 1 11.72 9.27 -16.60
N LEU A 2 11.69 10.24 -17.52
CA LEU A 2 12.39 10.17 -18.81
C LEU A 2 13.90 9.90 -18.67
N ASP A 3 14.54 10.46 -17.64
CA ASP A 3 15.98 10.28 -17.34
C ASP A 3 16.38 8.82 -16.98
N HIS A 4 15.39 7.92 -16.85
CA HIS A 4 15.59 6.53 -16.49
C HIS A 4 15.08 5.56 -17.56
N ALA A 5 14.54 6.07 -18.68
CA ALA A 5 13.90 5.24 -19.70
C ALA A 5 14.82 4.18 -20.32
N TRP A 6 16.13 4.46 -20.38
CA TRP A 6 17.14 3.58 -20.97
C TRP A 6 18.00 2.86 -19.94
N LYS A 7 17.69 2.99 -18.64
CA LYS A 7 18.41 2.30 -17.56
C LYS A 7 17.91 0.86 -17.43
N TYR A 8 18.84 -0.07 -17.21
CA TYR A 8 18.51 -1.43 -16.83
C TYR A 8 18.03 -1.49 -15.37
N PRO A 9 17.24 -2.52 -14.97
CA PRO A 9 16.72 -2.63 -13.61
C PRO A 9 17.79 -2.51 -12.51
N HIS A 10 18.98 -3.08 -12.71
CA HIS A 10 20.08 -3.01 -11.75
C HIS A 10 20.69 -1.61 -11.56
N GLN A 11 20.34 -0.65 -12.41
CA GLN A 11 20.81 0.75 -12.34
C GLN A 11 19.79 1.69 -11.66
N LEU A 12 18.69 1.12 -11.16
CA LEU A 12 17.60 1.82 -10.49
C LEU A 12 17.64 1.50 -8.99
N SER A 13 17.33 2.50 -8.14
CA SER A 13 17.07 2.25 -6.72
C SER A 13 15.82 1.39 -6.54
N GLY A 14 15.64 0.76 -5.37
CA GLY A 14 14.45 -0.05 -5.09
C GLY A 14 13.14 0.71 -5.37
N GLY A 15 13.03 1.95 -4.88
CA GLY A 15 11.84 2.77 -5.12
C GLY A 15 11.63 3.14 -6.59
N GLN A 16 12.70 3.29 -7.37
CA GLN A 16 12.60 3.49 -8.82
C GLN A 16 12.16 2.22 -9.53
N GLN A 17 12.71 1.05 -9.17
CA GLN A 17 12.29 -0.24 -9.72
C GLN A 17 10.80 -0.48 -9.45
N GLN A 18 10.34 -0.18 -8.24
CA GLN A 18 8.94 -0.33 -7.87
C GLN A 18 8.03 0.58 -8.69
N ARG A 19 8.39 1.86 -8.87
CA ARG A 19 7.62 2.78 -9.74
C ARG A 19 7.59 2.33 -11.20
N VAL A 20 8.68 1.77 -11.72
CA VAL A 20 8.70 1.18 -13.07
C VAL A 20 7.81 -0.07 -13.13
N ALA A 21 7.79 -0.90 -12.09
CA ALA A 21 6.91 -2.07 -12.02
C ALA A 21 5.42 -1.67 -12.00
N ILE A 22 5.07 -0.63 -11.24
CA ILE A 22 3.72 -0.05 -11.22
C ILE A 22 3.37 0.49 -12.61
N ALA A 23 4.24 1.31 -13.22
CA ALA A 23 4.02 1.85 -14.56
C ALA A 23 3.82 0.73 -15.59
N ARG A 24 4.63 -0.34 -15.52
CA ARG A 24 4.50 -1.52 -16.38
C ARG A 24 3.14 -2.19 -16.24
N ALA A 25 2.64 -2.35 -15.02
CA ALA A 25 1.31 -2.92 -14.77
C ALA A 25 0.18 -2.02 -15.33
N LEU A 26 0.29 -0.70 -15.13
CA LEU A 26 -0.70 0.27 -15.61
C LEU A 26 -0.80 0.34 -17.13
N MET A 27 0.29 0.07 -17.87
CA MET A 27 0.25 0.04 -19.34
C MET A 27 -0.75 -0.99 -19.90
N MET A 28 -1.10 -2.01 -19.12
CA MET A 28 -2.11 -3.01 -19.48
C MET A 28 -3.55 -2.51 -19.30
N ARG A 29 -3.75 -1.30 -18.78
CA ARG A 29 -5.06 -0.71 -18.42
C ARG A 29 -5.90 -1.68 -17.56
N PRO A 30 -5.35 -2.15 -16.43
CA PRO A 30 -6.06 -3.10 -15.58
C PRO A 30 -7.30 -2.46 -14.98
N GLN A 31 -8.35 -3.26 -14.81
CA GLN A 31 -9.54 -2.83 -14.06
C GLN A 31 -9.29 -2.84 -12.54
N ILE A 32 -8.39 -3.71 -12.07
CA ILE A 32 -8.05 -3.86 -10.65
C ILE A 32 -6.53 -4.02 -10.52
N MET A 33 -5.94 -3.30 -9.57
CA MET A 33 -4.53 -3.40 -9.21
C MET A 33 -4.38 -4.12 -7.85
N LEU A 34 -3.50 -5.12 -7.80
CA LEU A 34 -3.15 -5.83 -6.57
C LEU A 34 -1.75 -5.41 -6.14
N PHE A 35 -1.63 -4.93 -4.91
CA PHE A 35 -0.36 -4.57 -4.30
C PHE A 35 -0.11 -5.50 -3.11
N ASP A 36 0.95 -6.30 -3.21
CA ASP A 36 1.39 -7.18 -2.13
C ASP A 36 2.65 -6.59 -1.50
N GLU A 37 2.48 -5.97 -0.33
CA GLU A 37 3.52 -5.27 0.44
C GLU A 37 4.47 -4.41 -0.43
N PRO A 38 3.94 -3.40 -1.16
CA PRO A 38 4.69 -2.73 -2.21
C PRO A 38 5.91 -1.94 -1.73
N THR A 39 6.08 -1.77 -0.41
CA THR A 39 7.13 -0.98 0.23
C THR A 39 8.06 -1.79 1.13
N SER A 40 7.80 -3.09 1.37
CA SER A 40 8.53 -3.88 2.38
C SER A 40 10.02 -4.09 2.06
N ALA A 41 10.38 -4.06 0.77
CA ALA A 41 11.76 -4.21 0.31
C ALA A 41 12.48 -2.86 0.03
N LEU A 42 11.91 -1.74 0.48
CA LEU A 42 12.44 -0.41 0.22
C LEU A 42 13.10 0.20 1.46
N ASP A 43 14.15 0.99 1.23
CA ASP A 43 14.71 1.84 2.28
C ASP A 43 13.65 2.84 2.79
N PRO A 44 13.61 3.16 4.10
CA PRO A 44 12.60 4.05 4.69
C PRO A 44 12.45 5.39 3.97
N GLU A 45 13.55 5.96 3.45
CA GLU A 45 13.55 7.21 2.71
C GLU A 45 12.80 7.14 1.36
N LYS A 46 12.58 5.93 0.82
CA LYS A 46 11.96 5.69 -0.49
C LYS A 46 10.53 5.19 -0.41
N VAL A 47 10.06 4.79 0.77
CA VAL A 47 8.68 4.32 1.01
C VAL A 47 7.67 5.37 0.57
N ASN A 48 7.85 6.62 1.01
CA ASN A 48 6.93 7.72 0.69
C ASN A 48 6.80 7.98 -0.82
N GLU A 49 7.88 7.84 -1.60
CA GLU A 49 7.83 8.05 -3.06
C GLU A 49 6.91 7.02 -3.74
N VAL A 50 6.85 5.78 -3.23
CA VAL A 50 6.00 4.72 -3.78
C VAL A 50 4.57 4.88 -3.29
N LEU A 51 4.36 5.17 -2.01
CA LEU A 51 3.02 5.40 -1.45
C LEU A 51 2.30 6.56 -2.13
N GLN A 52 3.00 7.65 -2.47
CA GLN A 52 2.43 8.77 -3.22
C GLN A 52 1.93 8.38 -4.61
N VAL A 53 2.63 7.48 -5.30
CA VAL A 53 2.17 6.97 -6.60
C VAL A 53 0.91 6.14 -6.42
N ILE A 54 0.88 5.27 -5.42
CA ILE A 54 -0.28 4.43 -5.12
C ILE A 54 -1.49 5.29 -4.74
N GLU A 55 -1.29 6.34 -3.93
CA GLU A 55 -2.30 7.33 -3.58
C GLU A 55 -2.87 8.04 -4.81
N SER A 56 -2.01 8.52 -5.73
CA SER A 56 -2.48 9.17 -6.96
C SER A 56 -3.34 8.25 -7.84
N LEU A 57 -3.04 6.95 -7.85
CA LEU A 57 -3.83 5.98 -8.63
C LEU A 57 -5.20 5.74 -8.00
N ALA A 58 -5.29 5.76 -6.67
CA ALA A 58 -6.54 5.69 -5.96
C ALA A 58 -7.40 6.94 -6.24
N ASP A 59 -6.79 8.13 -6.22
CA ASP A 59 -7.46 9.41 -6.56
C ASP A 59 -7.98 9.43 -8.01
N GLU A 60 -7.29 8.75 -8.93
CA GLU A 60 -7.73 8.55 -10.32
C GLU A 60 -8.90 7.55 -10.45
N GLY A 61 -9.33 6.91 -9.36
CA GLY A 61 -10.45 5.97 -9.32
C GLY A 61 -10.11 4.54 -9.74
N ILE A 62 -8.83 4.16 -9.74
CA ILE A 62 -8.42 2.78 -10.02
C ILE A 62 -8.81 1.89 -8.84
N THR A 63 -9.49 0.77 -9.12
CA THR A 63 -9.84 -0.20 -8.08
C THR A 63 -8.59 -0.93 -7.59
N MET A 64 -8.39 -0.98 -6.28
CA MET A 64 -7.14 -1.47 -5.69
C MET A 64 -7.38 -2.41 -4.50
N VAL A 65 -6.55 -3.43 -4.37
CA VAL A 65 -6.43 -4.26 -3.16
C VAL A 65 -4.97 -4.18 -2.72
N ILE A 66 -4.75 -3.75 -1.48
CA ILE A 66 -3.41 -3.46 -0.96
C ILE A 66 -3.20 -4.25 0.33
N VAL A 67 -2.15 -5.08 0.34
CA VAL A 67 -1.60 -5.67 1.57
C VAL A 67 -0.45 -4.77 2.01
N THR A 68 -0.52 -4.24 3.23
CA THR A 68 0.50 -3.32 3.75
C THR A 68 0.54 -3.33 5.27
N HIS A 69 1.72 -3.05 5.82
CA HIS A 69 1.91 -2.74 7.25
C HIS A 69 1.92 -1.22 7.52
N GLU A 70 1.88 -0.38 6.48
CA GLU A 70 1.84 1.08 6.58
C GLU A 70 0.44 1.58 6.96
N MET A 71 0.11 1.52 8.26
CA MET A 71 -1.25 1.81 8.74
C MET A 71 -1.71 3.23 8.44
N ASN A 72 -0.81 4.22 8.58
CA ASN A 72 -1.14 5.62 8.27
C ASN A 72 -1.59 5.80 6.82
N PHE A 73 -0.94 5.09 5.90
CA PHE A 73 -1.32 5.06 4.49
C PHE A 73 -2.64 4.31 4.28
N ALA A 74 -2.79 3.13 4.88
CA ALA A 74 -4.01 2.34 4.78
C ALA A 74 -5.26 3.15 5.23
N PHE A 75 -5.18 3.83 6.36
CA PHE A 75 -6.28 4.66 6.86
C PHE A 75 -6.53 5.93 6.02
N LYS A 76 -5.54 6.40 5.26
CA LYS A 76 -5.66 7.62 4.45
C LYS A 76 -6.32 7.34 3.11
N VAL A 77 -5.97 6.23 2.46
CA VAL A 77 -6.31 5.97 1.05
C VAL A 77 -7.43 4.95 0.87
N SER A 78 -7.64 4.06 1.84
CA SER A 78 -8.57 2.94 1.65
C SER A 78 -10.01 3.35 1.93
N ASP A 79 -10.96 2.89 1.11
CA ASP A 79 -12.40 2.98 1.43
C ASP A 79 -12.82 1.96 2.50
N ARG A 80 -12.11 0.83 2.55
CA ARG A 80 -12.39 -0.33 3.39
C ARG A 80 -11.08 -0.99 3.83
N ILE A 81 -11.02 -1.41 5.10
CA ILE A 81 -9.87 -2.10 5.68
C ILE A 81 -10.32 -3.47 6.17
N VAL A 82 -9.56 -4.50 5.76
CA VAL A 82 -9.78 -5.88 6.18
C VAL A 82 -8.63 -6.30 7.08
N PHE A 83 -8.94 -6.57 8.35
CA PHE A 83 -7.98 -7.14 9.30
C PHE A 83 -8.09 -8.66 9.28
N MET A 84 -6.97 -9.33 9.00
CA MET A 84 -6.87 -10.77 8.96
C MET A 84 -5.96 -11.29 10.06
N GLU A 85 -6.35 -12.41 10.68
CA GLU A 85 -5.54 -13.12 11.65
C GLU A 85 -5.76 -14.62 11.52
N LYS A 86 -4.68 -15.41 11.59
CA LYS A 86 -4.73 -16.88 11.53
C LYS A 86 -5.54 -17.41 10.33
N GLY A 87 -5.39 -16.75 9.17
CA GLY A 87 -6.07 -17.11 7.93
C GLY A 87 -7.57 -16.80 7.91
N ARG A 88 -8.07 -15.96 8.81
CA ARG A 88 -9.49 -15.55 8.86
C ARG A 88 -9.61 -14.03 8.83
N VAL A 89 -10.66 -13.54 8.18
CA VAL A 89 -11.08 -12.14 8.32
C VAL A 89 -11.68 -11.98 9.70
N VAL A 90 -11.06 -11.15 10.52
CA VAL A 90 -11.50 -10.85 11.89
C VAL A 90 -12.32 -9.57 11.90
N CYS A 91 -11.96 -8.59 11.07
CA CYS A 91 -12.70 -7.35 10.90
C CYS A 91 -12.67 -6.92 9.43
N ASP A 92 -13.78 -6.38 8.94
CA ASP A 92 -13.94 -5.79 7.62
C ASP A 92 -14.84 -4.55 7.79
N ASP A 93 -14.22 -3.37 7.80
CA ASP A 93 -14.91 -2.13 8.10
C ASP A 93 -14.26 -0.92 7.42
N THR A 94 -14.90 0.23 7.53
CA THR A 94 -14.34 1.51 7.09
C THR A 94 -13.13 1.92 7.95
N PRO A 95 -12.20 2.73 7.41
CA PRO A 95 -11.09 3.29 8.17
C PRO A 95 -11.52 4.00 9.47
N GLN A 96 -12.63 4.73 9.42
CA GLN A 96 -13.14 5.47 10.56
C GLN A 96 -13.62 4.53 11.67
N ALA A 97 -14.44 3.52 11.33
CA ALA A 97 -14.94 2.56 12.30
C ALA A 97 -13.81 1.71 12.92
N MET A 98 -12.77 1.36 12.14
CA MET A 98 -11.56 0.73 12.69
C MET A 98 -10.81 1.63 13.67
N ARG A 99 -10.76 2.94 13.44
CA ARG A 99 -10.11 3.90 14.36
C ARG A 99 -10.93 4.14 15.63
N ASP A 100 -12.25 4.11 15.52
CA ASP A 100 -13.15 4.38 16.66
C ASP A 100 -13.07 3.29 17.75
N GLY A 101 -12.46 2.14 17.46
CA GLY A 101 -11.95 1.22 18.47
C GLY A 101 -13.01 0.30 19.10
N ASN A 102 -13.81 -0.35 18.25
CA ASN A 102 -14.85 -1.29 18.69
C ASN A 102 -14.44 -2.77 18.60
N HIS A 103 -13.17 -3.06 18.30
CA HIS A 103 -12.70 -4.43 18.11
C HIS A 103 -11.42 -4.71 18.91
N PRO A 104 -11.52 -5.30 20.12
CA PRO A 104 -10.41 -5.45 21.06
C PRO A 104 -9.15 -6.09 20.46
N ARG A 105 -9.31 -7.04 19.53
CA ARG A 105 -8.18 -7.67 18.84
C ARG A 105 -7.48 -6.74 17.84
N VAL A 106 -8.24 -5.94 17.10
CA VAL A 106 -7.70 -4.95 16.15
C VAL A 106 -7.02 -3.85 16.94
N ASP A 107 -7.63 -3.38 18.03
CA ASP A 107 -7.05 -2.32 18.88
C ASP A 107 -5.73 -2.75 19.52
N ALA A 108 -5.63 -4.01 19.94
CA ALA A 108 -4.38 -4.57 20.45
C ALA A 108 -3.30 -4.59 19.37
N PHE A 109 -3.63 -5.03 18.16
CA PHE A 109 -2.70 -5.05 17.03
C PHE A 109 -2.26 -3.63 16.62
N LEU A 110 -3.19 -2.69 16.51
CA LEU A 110 -2.89 -1.31 16.12
C LEU A 110 -1.98 -0.63 17.14
N LYS A 111 -2.15 -0.91 18.44
CA LYS A 111 -1.24 -0.43 19.48
C LYS A 111 0.18 -0.93 19.26
N ASP A 112 0.34 -2.23 19.01
CA ASP A 112 1.66 -2.84 18.78
C ASP A 112 2.34 -2.27 17.52
N VAL A 113 1.58 -2.00 16.46
CA VAL A 113 2.11 -1.42 15.21
C VAL A 113 2.44 0.06 15.35
N SER A 114 1.66 0.82 16.14
CA SER A 114 1.92 2.25 16.39
C SER A 114 3.10 2.54 17.33
N LEU A 115 3.59 1.50 18.03
CA LEU A 115 4.75 1.55 18.94
C LEU A 115 6.08 1.18 18.26
N ALA A 116 6.04 0.78 16.99
CA ALA A 116 7.20 0.46 16.15
C ALA A 116 7.54 1.63 15.20
#